data_AF-A0A1V5K0Z3-F1
#
_entry.id   AF-A0A1V5K0Z3-F1
#
_cell.length_a   1.000
_cell.length_b   1.000
_cell.length_c   1.000
_cell.angle_alpha   90.00
_cell.angle_beta   90.00
_cell.angle_gamma   90.00
#
_symmetry.space_group_name_H-M   'P 1'
#
loop_
_entity.id
_entity.type
_entity.pdbx_description
1 polymer ?
#
loop_
_entity_poly.entity_id
_entity_poly.type
_entity_poly.pdbx_seq_one_letter_code
_entity_poly.pdbx_strand_id
1 'polypeptide(L)'
;MKLFTNRLEERLRLEEGSPGRVVNLDPGILSLSSLIMATAKNFAHRIPLRNGIYAHLEYTFTRSGPKELEWTYPDFRQEEYKSFFFQARRLLLVS
;
A
#
# COMPACT_ATOMS: atom_id res chain seq x y z
N MET A 1 3.53 -10.80 4.91
CA MET A 1 3.90 -9.89 3.81
C MET A 1 4.69 -8.67 4.30
N LYS A 2 4.12 -7.71 5.06
CA LYS A 2 4.89 -6.52 5.55
C LYS A 2 6.11 -6.86 6.42
N LEU A 3 6.02 -7.88 7.28
CA LEU A 3 7.18 -8.33 8.05
C LEU A 3 8.33 -8.85 7.18
N PHE A 4 8.03 -9.42 6.02
CA PHE A 4 9.06 -9.86 5.08
C PHE A 4 9.70 -8.65 4.39
N THR A 5 8.89 -7.70 3.92
CA THR A 5 9.42 -6.49 3.27
C THR A 5 10.23 -5.63 4.24
N ASN A 6 9.82 -5.50 5.51
CA ASN A 6 10.63 -4.83 6.54
C ASN A 6 12.00 -5.49 6.73
N ARG A 7 12.08 -6.82 6.72
CA ARG A 7 13.37 -7.53 6.82
C ARG A 7 14.23 -7.33 5.57
N LEU A 8 13.61 -7.25 4.40
CA LEU A 8 14.32 -6.98 3.15
C LEU A 8 14.85 -5.55 3.11
N GLU A 9 14.05 -4.55 3.51
CA GLU A 9 14.49 -3.15 3.67
C GLU A 9 15.71 -3.05 4.60
N GLU A 10 15.68 -3.77 5.73
CA GLU A 10 16.79 -3.79 6.69
C GLU A 10 18.03 -4.47 6.11
N ARG A 11 17.87 -5.58 5.38
CA ARG A 11 19.00 -6.23 4.71
C ARG A 11 19.64 -5.30 3.67
N LEU A 12 18.84 -4.65 2.84
CA LEU A 12 19.33 -3.70 1.84
C LEU A 12 20.03 -2.49 2.48
N ARG A 13 19.53 -2.01 3.63
CA ARG A 13 20.20 -0.97 4.41
C ARG A 13 21.60 -1.39 4.85
N LEU A 14 21.74 -2.62 5.35
CA LEU A 14 23.03 -3.16 5.79
C LEU A 14 23.99 -3.42 4.63
N GLU A 15 23.49 -3.94 3.50
CA GLU A 15 24.27 -4.18 2.28
C GLU A 15 24.83 -2.89 1.67
N GLU A 16 24.04 -1.82 1.65
CA GLU A 16 24.44 -0.51 1.12
C GLU A 16 25.21 0.36 2.13
N GLY A 17 25.38 -0.10 3.38
CA GLY A 17 26.05 0.67 4.44
C GLY A 17 25.35 2.00 4.79
N SER A 18 24.05 2.12 4.50
CA SER A 18 23.31 3.37 4.67
C SER A 18 22.89 3.58 6.13
N PRO A 19 23.03 4.81 6.67
CA PRO A 19 22.53 5.13 8.01
C PRO A 19 20.99 5.15 8.09
N GLY A 20 20.28 5.19 6.96
CA GLY A 20 18.82 5.28 6.87
C GLY A 20 18.19 4.20 5.98
N ARG A 21 16.86 4.20 5.86
CA ARG A 21 16.18 3.30 4.92
C ARG A 21 16.61 3.63 3.49
N VAL A 22 17.02 2.59 2.76
CA VAL A 22 17.40 2.68 1.35
C VAL A 22 16.17 2.68 0.43
N VAL A 23 15.15 1.90 0.80
CA VAL A 23 13.91 1.76 0.03
C VAL A 23 12.73 1.57 0.97
N ASN A 24 11.53 1.97 0.53
CA ASN A 24 10.27 1.60 1.18
C ASN A 24 9.55 0.54 0.34
N LEU A 25 9.29 -0.62 0.94
CA LEU A 25 8.55 -1.72 0.35
C LEU A 25 7.27 -1.94 1.15
N ASP A 26 6.20 -1.32 0.69
CA ASP A 26 4.86 -1.46 1.26
C ASP A 26 4.05 -2.47 0.42
N PRO A 27 3.78 -3.66 0.97
CA PRO A 27 2.98 -4.62 0.25
C PRO A 27 1.49 -4.27 0.41
N GLY A 28 0.74 -4.44 -0.67
CA GLY A 28 -0.68 -4.19 -0.72
C GLY A 28 -1.45 -5.29 -1.45
N ILE A 29 -2.77 -5.29 -1.25
CA ILE A 29 -3.72 -6.08 -2.00
C ILE A 29 -4.44 -5.13 -2.95
N LEU A 30 -4.28 -5.38 -4.25
CA LEU A 30 -5.10 -4.77 -5.27
C LEU A 30 -6.22 -5.74 -5.63
N SER A 31 -7.46 -5.27 -5.61
CA SER A 31 -8.64 -6.05 -5.97
C SER A 31 -9.50 -5.30 -6.98
N LEU A 32 -10.53 -5.97 -7.50
CA LEU A 32 -11.52 -5.31 -8.35
C LEU A 32 -12.34 -4.24 -7.60
N SER A 33 -12.34 -4.17 -6.28
CA SER A 33 -13.15 -3.20 -5.55
C SER A 33 -12.33 -2.19 -4.73
N SER A 34 -11.05 -2.48 -4.46
CA SER A 34 -10.26 -1.68 -3.54
C SER A 34 -8.75 -1.84 -3.70
N LEU A 35 -8.01 -0.87 -3.17
CA LEU A 35 -6.59 -0.96 -2.87
C LEU A 35 -6.40 -0.91 -1.36
N ILE A 36 -5.77 -1.94 -0.79
CA ILE A 36 -5.50 -2.06 0.65
C ILE A 36 -3.98 -2.20 0.86
N MET A 37 -3.38 -1.32 1.64
CA MET A 37 -1.96 -1.34 1.97
C MET A 37 -1.72 -1.91 3.37
N ALA A 38 -0.66 -2.71 3.53
CA ALA A 38 -0.24 -3.16 4.85
C ALA A 38 0.66 -2.10 5.51
N THR A 39 0.36 -1.73 6.75
CA THR A 39 1.13 -0.72 7.49
C THR A 39 1.42 -1.15 8.92
N ALA A 40 2.53 -0.66 9.49
CA ALA A 40 2.86 -0.82 10.91
C ALA A 40 2.33 0.34 11.77
N LYS A 41 1.68 1.34 11.15
CA LYS A 41 1.14 2.50 11.85
C LYS A 41 -0.30 2.19 12.31
N ASN A 42 -0.56 2.21 13.61
CA ASN A 42 -1.93 2.05 14.13
C ASN A 42 -2.73 3.36 13.97
N PHE A 43 -4.02 3.27 13.60
CA PHE A 43 -4.95 4.40 13.58
C PHE A 43 -6.42 3.93 13.56
N ALA A 44 -7.37 4.80 13.92
CA ALA A 44 -8.77 4.46 14.16
C ALA A 44 -9.49 3.71 13.02
N HIS A 45 -9.18 4.01 11.75
CA HIS A 45 -9.81 3.36 10.58
C HIS A 45 -9.05 2.12 10.09
N ARG A 46 -7.93 1.74 10.72
CA ARG A 46 -7.07 0.65 10.26
C ARG A 46 -7.44 -0.65 10.95
N ILE A 47 -7.66 -1.68 10.15
CA ILE A 47 -8.09 -2.98 10.66
C ILE A 47 -6.86 -3.74 11.18
N PRO A 48 -6.82 -4.14 12.45
CA PRO A 48 -5.73 -4.97 12.98
C PRO A 48 -5.64 -6.29 12.24
N LEU A 49 -4.43 -6.65 11.82
CA LEU A 49 -4.14 -7.99 11.28
C LEU A 49 -3.41 -8.79 12.37
N ARG A 50 -2.12 -9.07 12.18
CA ARG A 50 -1.28 -9.83 13.12
C ARG A 50 0.07 -9.14 13.29
N ASN A 51 0.70 -9.30 14.45
CA ASN A 51 2.06 -8.85 14.75
C ASN A 51 2.27 -7.34 14.53
N GLY A 52 1.32 -6.52 14.99
CA GLY A 52 1.41 -5.06 14.87
C GLY A 52 1.28 -4.52 13.44
N ILE A 53 0.80 -5.33 12.50
CA ILE A 53 0.47 -4.90 11.14
C ILE A 53 -1.03 -4.68 11.02
N TYR A 54 -1.40 -3.64 10.28
CA TYR A 54 -2.77 -3.22 10.05
C TYR A 54 -3.04 -3.12 8.54
N ALA A 55 -4.28 -3.38 8.14
CA ALA A 55 -4.77 -3.09 6.81
C ALA A 55 -5.26 -1.64 6.74
N HIS A 56 -4.77 -0.90 5.75
CA HIS A 56 -5.17 0.46 5.44
C HIS A 56 -5.83 0.51 4.07
N LEU A 57 -7.12 0.82 4.03
CA LEU A 57 -7.85 0.99 2.78
C LEU A 57 -7.51 2.37 2.17
N GLU A 58 -6.81 2.37 1.03
CA GLU A 58 -6.38 3.60 0.35
C GLU A 58 -7.42 4.06 -0.68
N TYR A 59 -7.99 3.13 -1.46
CA TYR A 59 -9.02 3.43 -2.45
C TYR A 59 -10.17 2.44 -2.41
N THR A 60 -11.35 2.93 -2.76
CA THR A 60 -12.41 2.09 -3.31
C THR A 60 -12.52 2.34 -4.81
N PHE A 61 -12.67 1.31 -5.62
CA PHE A 61 -12.82 1.46 -7.07
C PHE A 61 -14.28 1.42 -7.47
N THR A 62 -14.67 2.38 -8.30
CA THR A 62 -15.97 2.45 -8.93
C THR A 62 -15.84 2.41 -10.45
N ARG A 63 -16.96 2.42 -11.16
CA ARG A 63 -16.94 2.52 -12.63
C ARG A 63 -16.27 3.81 -13.12
N SER A 64 -16.39 4.91 -12.35
CA SER A 64 -15.81 6.20 -12.72
C SER A 64 -14.34 6.36 -12.31
N GLY A 65 -13.74 5.41 -11.59
CA GLY A 65 -12.36 5.54 -11.13
C GLY A 65 -12.14 5.15 -9.66
N PRO A 66 -10.90 5.33 -9.17
CA PRO A 66 -10.60 5.29 -7.75
C PRO A 66 -11.33 6.42 -7.02
N LYS A 67 -11.89 6.10 -5.87
CA LYS A 67 -12.39 7.04 -4.89
C LYS A 67 -11.46 7.03 -3.69
N GLU A 68 -10.94 8.21 -3.40
CA GLU A 68 -10.19 8.50 -2.18
C GLU A 68 -11.12 8.45 -0.96
N LEU A 69 -10.54 8.20 0.20
CA LEU A 69 -11.16 8.25 1.51
C LEU A 69 -10.55 9.41 2.31
N GLU A 70 -11.23 9.84 3.37
CA GLU A 70 -10.78 10.98 4.19
C GLU A 70 -9.34 10.80 4.72
N TRP A 71 -8.91 9.56 4.89
CA TRP A 71 -7.61 9.15 5.41
C TRP A 71 -6.63 8.61 4.36
N THR A 72 -6.97 8.60 3.07
CA THR A 72 -6.03 8.22 2.00
C THR A 72 -4.77 9.06 2.11
N TYR A 73 -3.60 8.42 2.03
CA TYR A 73 -2.33 9.11 2.19
C TYR A 73 -2.18 10.26 1.17
N PRO A 74 -1.55 11.40 1.54
CA PRO A 74 -1.43 12.55 0.66
C PRO A 74 -0.84 12.22 -0.72
N ASP A 75 0.21 11.40 -0.76
CA ASP A 75 0.85 10.99 -2.02
C ASP A 75 -0.11 10.20 -2.91
N PHE A 76 -0.98 9.39 -2.30
CA PHE A 76 -1.98 8.60 -3.00
C PHE A 76 -3.17 9.45 -3.49
N ARG A 77 -3.24 10.74 -3.16
CA ARG A 77 -4.26 11.65 -3.75
C ARG A 77 -3.80 12.24 -5.08
N GLN A 78 -2.52 12.14 -5.40
CA GLN A 78 -1.99 12.61 -6.67
C GLN A 78 -2.56 11.76 -7.82
N GLU A 79 -2.77 12.39 -8.98
CA GLU A 79 -3.45 11.77 -10.11
C GLU A 79 -2.64 10.62 -10.71
N GLU A 80 -1.32 10.70 -10.63
CA GLU A 80 -0.37 9.71 -11.08
C GLU A 80 -0.59 8.36 -10.37
N TYR A 81 -0.72 8.37 -9.04
CA TYR A 81 -0.95 7.15 -8.25
C TYR A 81 -2.34 6.58 -8.51
N LYS A 82 -3.37 7.44 -8.55
CA LYS A 82 -4.74 7.02 -8.87
C LYS A 82 -4.82 6.34 -10.22
N SER A 83 -4.27 6.99 -11.25
CA SER A 83 -4.23 6.49 -12.62
C SER A 83 -3.45 5.17 -12.70
N PHE A 84 -2.28 5.09 -12.06
CA PHE A 84 -1.48 3.87 -12.00
C PHE A 84 -2.29 2.69 -11.44
N PHE A 85 -2.84 2.82 -10.23
CA PHE A 85 -3.56 1.70 -9.60
C PHE A 85 -4.88 1.36 -10.29
N PHE A 86 -5.57 2.36 -10.86
CA PHE A 86 -6.79 2.12 -11.63
C PHE A 86 -6.51 1.36 -12.93
N GLN A 87 -5.39 1.63 -13.60
CA GLN A 87 -4.95 0.87 -14.76
C GLN A 87 -4.47 -0.53 -14.36
N ALA A 88 -3.64 -0.63 -13.31
CA ALA A 88 -3.14 -1.91 -12.81
C ALA A 88 -4.28 -2.87 -12.44
N ARG A 89 -5.40 -2.36 -11.91
CA ARG A 89 -6.59 -3.18 -11.60
C ARG A 89 -7.16 -3.90 -12.82
N ARG A 90 -6.98 -3.38 -14.04
CA ARG A 90 -7.48 -4.02 -15.26
C ARG A 90 -6.81 -5.38 -15.53
N LEU A 91 -5.60 -5.60 -15.00
CA LEU A 91 -4.91 -6.89 -15.06
C LEU A 91 -5.70 -8.00 -14.34
N LEU A 92 -6.57 -7.64 -13.39
CA LEU A 92 -7.40 -8.57 -12.62
C LEU A 92 -8.73 -8.93 -13.31
N LEU A 93 -9.03 -8.35 -14.48
CA LEU A 93 -10.25 -8.65 -15.24
C LEU A 93 -10.07 -9.76 -16.27
N VAL A 94 -8.83 -10.23 -16.47
CA VAL A 94 -8.45 -11.20 -17.52
C VAL A 94 -8.06 -12.55 -16.92
N SER A 95 -8.47 -12.82 -15.68
CA SER A 95 -8.20 -14.07 -14.94
C SER A 95 -9.40 -14.98 -14.89
#